data_AF-A0A3L7XP66-F1
#
_entry.id   AF-A0A3L7XP66-F1
#
_cell.length_a   1.000
_cell.length_b   1.000
_cell.length_c   1.000
_cell.angle_alpha   90.00
_cell.angle_beta   90.00
_cell.angle_gamma   90.00
#
_symmetry.space_group_name_H-M   'P 1'
#
loop_
_entity.id
_entity.type
_entity.pdbx_description
1 polymer ?
#
loop_
_entity_poly.entity_id
_entity_poly.type
_entity_poly.pdbx_seq_one_letter_code
_entity_poly.pdbx_strand_id
1 'polypeptide(L)'
;MIIVLDSTEVFEDYELGKPWIRGLALYAKAESVQVIVPEVVIQELMRQARDDLWIPANRALNRLRRTTGINSELPPQTGFLADLESRFRARLVEVGFEVGVIPNVPHAEVLSRMNARLHPFRSGSPDLEKGYKDYLIWRTALAAGHAGEEVVLVSRNNDFVHGGAGLHRDLADEAASLGVTASAYKGSEFMLETLVRPWMKKAAGLLRRLERHEEQLQVAEQLSKSVSDVLGGVEWNPGEINLDPELDTVYVSNFDPMLPLENIDASEISDHEVLLSFTVSGDVLLDAYPPKEVAYYLNDPRVYVSDWDWNNHCVAAEISAEATFEIRLIVDPDSLEVQKTEVVSIQVE
;
A
#
# COMPACT_ATOMS: atom_id res chain seq x y z
N MET A 1 2.11 1.75 -12.30
CA MET A 1 3.26 0.82 -12.49
C MET A 1 2.88 -0.52 -11.91
N ILE A 2 3.39 -1.61 -12.49
CA ILE A 2 3.14 -2.98 -12.04
C ILE A 2 4.48 -3.66 -11.76
N ILE A 3 4.68 -4.20 -10.56
CA ILE A 3 5.85 -4.99 -10.20
C ILE A 3 5.47 -6.47 -10.19
N VAL A 4 6.22 -7.31 -10.89
CA VAL A 4 6.01 -8.76 -10.96
C VAL A 4 7.19 -9.47 -10.31
N LEU A 5 6.92 -10.30 -9.30
CA LEU A 5 7.95 -10.98 -8.53
C LEU A 5 8.24 -12.39 -9.08
N ASP A 6 9.52 -12.71 -9.30
CA ASP A 6 9.98 -14.06 -9.62
C ASP A 6 10.11 -14.95 -8.37
N SER A 7 10.17 -16.26 -8.56
CA SER A 7 10.37 -17.25 -7.50
C SER A 7 11.68 -17.04 -6.73
N THR A 8 12.72 -16.49 -7.37
CA THR A 8 13.98 -16.15 -6.70
C THR A 8 13.83 -15.13 -5.58
N GLU A 9 12.79 -14.29 -5.63
CA GLU A 9 12.62 -13.21 -4.65
C GLU A 9 11.89 -13.68 -3.40
N VAL A 10 10.82 -14.45 -3.59
CA VAL A 10 10.01 -15.00 -2.49
C VAL A 10 10.56 -16.31 -1.93
N PHE A 11 11.65 -16.83 -2.50
CA PHE A 11 12.34 -18.03 -2.05
C PHE A 11 12.65 -17.99 -0.55
N GLU A 12 12.36 -19.09 0.16
CA GLU A 12 12.56 -19.25 1.61
C GLU A 12 11.81 -18.24 2.50
N ASP A 13 10.92 -17.41 1.96
CA ASP A 13 10.12 -16.45 2.72
C ASP A 13 8.63 -16.82 2.76
N TYR A 14 8.33 -17.97 3.35
CA TYR A 14 6.98 -18.53 3.42
C TYR A 14 5.98 -17.69 4.23
N GLU A 15 6.46 -16.70 4.97
CA GLU A 15 5.64 -15.77 5.78
C GLU A 15 5.71 -14.33 5.25
N LEU A 16 6.41 -14.09 4.13
CA LEU A 16 6.66 -12.74 3.59
C LEU A 16 7.17 -11.76 4.67
N GLY A 17 8.05 -12.28 5.53
CA GLY A 17 8.54 -11.60 6.72
C GLY A 17 9.83 -10.80 6.48
N LYS A 18 10.45 -10.92 5.30
CA LYS A 18 11.70 -10.20 5.01
C LYS A 18 11.46 -8.68 5.04
N PRO A 19 12.40 -7.88 5.57
CA PRO A 19 12.25 -6.42 5.67
C PRO A 19 11.91 -5.72 4.35
N TRP A 20 12.44 -6.22 3.23
CA TRP A 20 12.19 -5.64 1.91
C TRP A 20 10.73 -5.78 1.46
N ILE A 21 10.00 -6.81 1.89
CA ILE A 21 8.57 -6.96 1.61
C ILE A 21 7.80 -5.80 2.24
N ARG A 22 8.13 -5.44 3.49
CA ARG A 22 7.48 -4.32 4.17
C ARG A 22 7.75 -3.01 3.46
N GLY A 23 9.00 -2.76 3.06
CA GLY A 23 9.36 -1.56 2.30
C GLY A 23 8.63 -1.50 0.95
N LEU A 24 8.55 -2.63 0.24
CA LEU A 24 7.81 -2.71 -1.02
C LEU A 24 6.30 -2.53 -0.83
N ALA A 25 5.70 -3.09 0.22
CA ALA A 25 4.27 -2.94 0.50
C ALA A 25 3.90 -1.49 0.84
N LEU A 26 4.73 -0.81 1.63
CA LEU A 26 4.55 0.62 1.93
C LEU A 26 4.65 1.46 0.65
N TYR A 27 5.71 1.25 -0.12
CA TYR A 27 5.91 1.90 -1.41
C TYR A 27 4.73 1.64 -2.36
N ALA A 28 4.28 0.39 -2.47
CA ALA A 28 3.19 0.00 -3.35
C ALA A 28 1.87 0.69 -3.02
N LYS A 29 1.56 0.78 -1.72
CA LYS A 29 0.39 1.49 -1.23
C LYS A 29 0.47 3.00 -1.48
N ALA A 30 1.61 3.62 -1.21
CA ALA A 30 1.82 5.06 -1.37
C ALA A 30 1.73 5.50 -2.83
N GLU A 31 2.38 4.75 -3.71
CA GLU A 31 2.57 5.11 -5.13
C GLU A 31 1.50 4.48 -6.05
N SER A 32 0.46 3.87 -5.46
CA SER A 32 -0.57 3.11 -6.20
C SER A 32 0.04 2.10 -7.19
N VAL A 33 1.11 1.42 -6.78
CA VAL A 33 1.81 0.41 -7.58
C VAL A 33 1.20 -0.96 -7.29
N GLN A 34 0.83 -1.68 -8.34
CA GLN A 34 0.35 -3.05 -8.20
C GLN A 34 1.54 -4.00 -8.07
N VAL A 35 1.53 -4.88 -7.08
CA VAL A 35 2.54 -5.93 -6.93
C VAL A 35 1.89 -7.29 -7.16
N ILE A 36 2.41 -8.03 -8.14
CA ILE A 36 1.89 -9.31 -8.59
C ILE A 36 2.88 -10.43 -8.28
N VAL A 37 2.39 -11.48 -7.63
CA VAL A 37 3.08 -12.76 -7.48
C VAL A 37 2.41 -13.77 -8.40
N PRO A 38 3.07 -14.24 -9.47
CA PRO A 38 2.50 -15.23 -10.38
C PRO A 38 2.14 -16.54 -9.66
N GLU A 39 1.04 -17.17 -10.06
CA GLU A 39 0.60 -18.46 -9.51
C GLU A 39 1.66 -19.57 -9.69
N VAL A 40 2.42 -19.54 -10.79
CA VAL A 40 3.54 -20.46 -11.02
C VAL A 40 4.66 -20.30 -9.98
N VAL A 41 4.85 -19.10 -9.42
CA VAL A 41 5.80 -18.82 -8.33
C VAL A 41 5.31 -19.45 -7.03
N ILE A 42 4.02 -19.37 -6.73
CA ILE A 42 3.41 -20.02 -5.55
C ILE A 42 3.57 -21.55 -5.65
N GLN A 43 3.29 -22.12 -6.81
CA GLN A 43 3.46 -23.56 -7.05
C GLN A 43 4.93 -24.00 -6.88
N GLU A 44 5.88 -23.18 -7.32
CA GLU A 44 7.30 -23.41 -7.09
C GLU A 44 7.67 -23.36 -5.61
N LEU A 45 7.16 -22.36 -4.88
CA LEU A 45 7.39 -22.23 -3.45
C LEU A 45 6.84 -23.44 -2.68
N MET A 46 5.66 -23.97 -3.05
CA MET A 46 5.09 -25.16 -2.40
C MET A 46 5.88 -26.43 -2.72
N ARG A 47 6.35 -26.58 -3.97
CA ARG A 47 7.27 -27.67 -4.33
C ARG A 47 8.55 -27.59 -3.48
N GLN A 48 9.08 -26.39 -3.31
CA GLN A 48 10.27 -26.18 -2.50
C GLN A 48 10.01 -26.50 -1.02
N ALA A 49 8.92 -26.01 -0.42
CA ALA A 49 8.57 -26.30 0.96
C ALA A 49 8.49 -27.81 1.23
N ARG A 50 7.97 -28.58 0.28
CA ARG A 50 7.97 -30.04 0.33
C ARG A 50 9.40 -30.58 0.42
N ASP A 51 10.23 -30.17 -0.53
CA ASP A 51 11.57 -30.73 -0.74
C ASP A 51 12.55 -30.33 0.39
N ASP A 52 12.43 -29.10 0.89
CA ASP A 52 13.36 -28.48 1.85
C ASP A 52 12.89 -28.54 3.31
N LEU A 53 11.57 -28.55 3.56
CA LEU A 53 11.03 -28.58 4.92
C LEU A 53 10.43 -29.94 5.26
N TRP A 54 9.42 -30.38 4.50
CA TRP A 54 8.64 -31.55 4.87
C TRP A 54 9.44 -32.85 4.76
N ILE A 55 10.12 -33.09 3.63
CA ILE A 55 10.90 -34.32 3.41
C ILE A 55 12.02 -34.46 4.47
N PRO A 56 12.83 -33.43 4.76
CA PRO A 56 13.87 -33.52 5.79
C PRO A 56 13.29 -33.69 7.19
N ALA A 57 12.22 -32.96 7.56
CA ALA A 57 11.57 -33.10 8.85
C ALA A 57 11.01 -34.51 9.06
N ASN A 58 10.34 -35.07 8.05
CA ASN A 58 9.79 -36.42 8.11
C ASN A 58 10.91 -37.48 8.22
N ARG A 59 12.02 -37.30 7.49
CA ARG A 59 13.21 -38.17 7.65
C ARG A 59 13.81 -38.10 9.05
N ALA A 60 13.93 -36.90 9.63
CA ALA A 60 14.46 -36.70 10.98
C ALA A 60 13.55 -37.34 12.05
N LEU A 61 12.24 -37.13 11.94
CA LEU A 61 11.26 -37.72 12.85
C LEU A 61 11.27 -39.25 12.81
N ASN A 62 11.30 -39.83 11.60
CA ASN A 62 11.41 -41.29 11.45
C ASN A 62 12.70 -41.85 12.06
N ARG A 63 13.81 -41.10 12.02
CA ARG A 63 15.06 -41.48 12.70
C ARG A 63 14.90 -41.44 14.22
N LEU A 64 14.30 -40.38 14.76
CA LEU A 64 14.03 -40.25 16.20
C LEU A 64 13.12 -41.39 16.70
N ARG A 65 12.01 -41.69 16.01
CA ARG A 65 11.09 -42.79 16.35
C ARG A 65 11.84 -44.11 16.50
N ARG A 66 12.77 -44.41 15.60
CA ARG A 66 13.58 -45.65 15.62
C ARG A 66 14.58 -45.70 16.78
N THR A 67 15.09 -44.56 17.24
CA THR A 67 16.15 -44.51 18.26
C THR A 67 15.61 -44.38 19.67
N THR A 68 14.54 -43.61 19.88
CA THR A 68 14.03 -43.27 21.21
C THR A 68 12.68 -43.91 21.54
N GLY A 69 11.97 -44.45 20.54
CA GLY A 69 10.61 -44.95 20.70
C GLY A 69 9.54 -43.85 20.89
N ILE A 70 9.92 -42.57 20.81
CA ILE A 70 8.97 -41.45 20.89
C ILE A 70 8.05 -41.50 19.66
N ASN A 71 6.75 -41.68 19.89
CA ASN A 71 5.73 -41.60 18.84
C ASN A 71 5.23 -40.16 18.74
N SER A 72 5.80 -39.43 17.78
CA SER A 72 5.29 -38.16 17.27
C SER A 72 5.12 -38.30 15.76
N GLU A 73 4.16 -37.57 15.19
CA GLU A 73 3.82 -37.61 13.77
C GLU A 73 3.70 -36.18 13.23
N LEU A 74 4.21 -35.98 12.01
CA LEU A 74 3.96 -34.76 11.25
C LEU A 74 2.57 -34.84 10.61
N PRO A 75 1.94 -33.69 10.33
CA PRO A 75 0.79 -33.67 9.43
C PRO A 75 1.13 -34.34 8.08
N PRO A 76 0.14 -34.95 7.40
CA PRO A 76 0.32 -35.46 6.05
C PRO A 76 0.89 -34.39 5.12
N GLN A 77 1.74 -34.78 4.17
CA GLN A 77 2.39 -33.85 3.23
C GLN A 77 1.38 -32.90 2.58
N THR A 78 0.24 -33.43 2.15
CA THR A 78 -0.84 -32.66 1.51
C THR A 78 -1.44 -31.63 2.45
N GLY A 79 -1.68 -32.00 3.72
CA GLY A 79 -2.19 -31.08 4.74
C GLY A 79 -1.18 -29.97 5.06
N PHE A 80 0.09 -30.33 5.28
CA PHE A 80 1.16 -29.35 5.52
C PHE A 80 1.27 -28.31 4.40
N LEU A 81 1.27 -28.76 3.14
CA LEU A 81 1.40 -27.86 1.99
C LEU A 81 0.15 -26.99 1.80
N ALA A 82 -1.05 -27.56 1.97
CA ALA A 82 -2.29 -26.78 1.87
C ALA A 82 -2.37 -25.69 2.94
N ASP A 83 -2.00 -26.01 4.20
CA ASP A 83 -1.97 -25.04 5.29
C ASP A 83 -0.92 -23.94 5.04
N LEU A 84 0.26 -24.32 4.54
CA LEU A 84 1.31 -23.36 4.20
C LEU A 84 0.90 -22.43 3.07
N GLU A 85 0.33 -22.97 1.99
CA GLU A 85 -0.15 -22.21 0.85
C GLU A 85 -1.26 -21.24 1.26
N SER A 86 -2.22 -21.69 2.07
CA SER A 86 -3.31 -20.85 2.57
C SER A 86 -2.78 -19.67 3.40
N ARG A 87 -1.78 -19.89 4.26
CA ARG A 87 -1.17 -18.83 5.06
C ARG A 87 -0.38 -17.85 4.18
N PHE A 88 0.38 -18.37 3.20
CA PHE A 88 1.12 -17.54 2.25
C PHE A 88 0.17 -16.63 1.44
N ARG A 89 -0.93 -17.18 0.92
CA ARG A 89 -1.94 -16.41 0.19
C ARG A 89 -2.64 -15.37 1.07
N ALA A 90 -2.99 -15.72 2.31
CA ALA A 90 -3.56 -14.76 3.25
C ALA A 90 -2.58 -13.61 3.52
N ARG A 91 -1.29 -13.90 3.62
CA ARG A 91 -0.25 -12.91 3.82
C ARG A 91 -0.05 -12.00 2.61
N LEU A 92 -0.12 -12.53 1.38
CA LEU A 92 -0.11 -11.71 0.16
C LEU A 92 -1.22 -10.66 0.20
N VAL A 93 -2.45 -11.08 0.55
CA VAL A 93 -3.60 -10.16 0.68
C VAL A 93 -3.35 -9.11 1.76
N GLU A 94 -2.82 -9.52 2.92
CA GLU A 94 -2.53 -8.59 4.03
C GLU A 94 -1.52 -7.49 3.64
N VAL A 95 -0.50 -7.82 2.85
CA VAL A 95 0.48 -6.84 2.37
C VAL A 95 0.04 -6.10 1.10
N GLY A 96 -1.16 -6.38 0.58
CA GLY A 96 -1.71 -5.74 -0.61
C GLY A 96 -1.15 -6.25 -1.94
N PHE A 97 -0.62 -7.48 -1.98
CA PHE A 97 -0.11 -8.10 -3.20
C PHE A 97 -1.18 -8.99 -3.84
N GLU A 98 -1.18 -9.04 -5.18
CA GLU A 98 -2.11 -9.83 -5.96
C GLU A 98 -1.48 -11.12 -6.50
N VAL A 99 -2.32 -12.12 -6.75
CA VAL A 99 -1.89 -13.36 -7.39
C VAL A 99 -2.19 -13.31 -8.88
N GLY A 100 -1.14 -13.36 -9.70
CA GLY A 100 -1.26 -13.40 -11.15
C GLY A 100 -1.67 -14.79 -11.65
N VAL A 101 -2.76 -14.88 -12.40
CA VAL A 101 -3.23 -16.15 -12.96
C VAL A 101 -2.24 -16.73 -13.97
N ILE A 102 -2.16 -18.07 -14.06
CA ILE A 102 -1.35 -18.72 -15.10
C ILE A 102 -1.96 -18.39 -16.47
N PRO A 103 -1.21 -17.74 -17.38
CA PRO A 103 -1.75 -17.38 -18.68
C PRO A 103 -1.99 -18.63 -19.54
N ASN A 104 -3.08 -18.61 -20.32
CA ASN A 104 -3.38 -19.67 -21.27
C ASN A 104 -2.50 -19.52 -22.53
N VAL A 105 -1.29 -20.08 -22.48
CA VAL A 105 -0.34 -20.03 -23.59
C VAL A 105 -0.44 -21.33 -24.40
N PRO A 106 -0.73 -21.28 -25.71
CA PRO A 106 -0.76 -22.46 -26.56
C PRO A 106 0.60 -23.20 -26.55
N HIS A 107 0.59 -24.53 -26.38
CA HIS A 107 1.84 -25.31 -26.40
C HIS A 107 2.65 -25.14 -27.70
N ALA A 108 1.97 -24.90 -28.83
CA ALA A 108 2.63 -24.60 -30.09
C ALA A 108 3.50 -23.33 -30.03
N GLU A 109 3.06 -22.32 -29.28
CA GLU A 109 3.81 -21.07 -29.07
C GLU A 109 5.04 -21.32 -28.19
N VAL A 110 4.88 -22.06 -27.10
CA VAL A 110 5.98 -22.49 -26.23
C VAL A 110 7.03 -23.25 -27.04
N LEU A 111 6.62 -24.24 -27.84
CA LEU A 111 7.51 -25.03 -28.70
C LEU A 111 8.21 -24.16 -29.75
N SER A 112 7.49 -23.21 -30.37
CA SER A 112 8.08 -22.29 -31.34
C SER A 112 9.18 -21.45 -30.71
N ARG A 113 8.93 -20.90 -29.52
CA ARG A 113 9.93 -20.11 -28.78
C ARG A 113 11.14 -20.94 -28.36
N MET A 114 10.90 -22.15 -27.85
CA MET A 114 11.95 -23.10 -27.49
C MET A 114 12.86 -23.44 -28.68
N ASN A 115 12.25 -23.74 -29.84
CA ASN A 115 12.99 -24.03 -31.07
C ASN A 115 13.80 -22.83 -31.58
N ALA A 116 13.28 -21.62 -31.37
CA ALA A 116 13.97 -20.37 -31.69
C ALA A 116 15.07 -20.00 -30.68
N ARG A 117 15.19 -20.73 -29.55
CA ARG A 117 16.16 -20.50 -28.47
C ARG A 117 16.13 -19.07 -27.91
N LEU A 118 14.92 -18.51 -27.80
CA LEU A 118 14.69 -17.18 -27.23
C LEU A 118 14.54 -17.27 -25.71
N HIS A 119 15.07 -16.27 -25.01
CA HIS A 119 14.93 -16.17 -23.56
C HIS A 119 13.45 -16.24 -23.11
N PRO A 120 13.13 -16.88 -21.97
CA PRO A 120 14.04 -17.44 -20.96
C PRO A 120 14.46 -18.90 -21.24
N PHE A 121 14.28 -19.41 -22.47
CA PHE A 121 14.86 -20.70 -22.85
C PHE A 121 16.34 -20.52 -23.16
N ARG A 122 17.18 -21.02 -22.25
CA ARG A 122 18.63 -20.80 -22.29
C ARG A 122 19.25 -21.28 -23.60
N SER A 123 19.89 -20.37 -24.34
CA SER A 123 20.56 -20.71 -25.58
C SER A 123 21.71 -21.72 -25.30
N GLY A 124 21.59 -22.93 -25.86
CA GLY A 124 22.62 -23.97 -25.75
C GLY A 124 22.52 -24.91 -24.53
N SER A 125 21.44 -24.88 -23.75
CA SER A 125 21.23 -25.91 -22.70
C SER A 125 20.72 -27.23 -23.31
N PRO A 126 21.21 -28.41 -22.87
CA PRO A 126 20.64 -29.70 -23.26
C PRO A 126 19.23 -29.95 -22.70
N ASP A 127 18.90 -29.28 -21.58
CA ASP A 127 17.60 -29.38 -20.92
C ASP A 127 16.63 -28.36 -21.50
N LEU A 128 15.88 -28.79 -22.52
CA LEU A 128 14.80 -28.01 -23.13
C LEU A 128 13.65 -27.70 -22.15
N GLU A 129 13.53 -28.44 -21.03
CA GLU A 129 12.55 -28.16 -19.97
C GLU A 129 12.92 -26.92 -19.13
N LYS A 130 14.19 -26.51 -19.15
CA LYS A 130 14.70 -25.41 -18.34
C LYS A 130 14.31 -24.08 -18.98
N GLY A 131 13.43 -23.33 -18.30
CA GLY A 131 12.89 -22.05 -18.76
C GLY A 131 11.39 -22.04 -19.01
N TYR A 132 10.69 -23.20 -18.95
CA TYR A 132 9.24 -23.24 -19.11
C TYR A 132 8.51 -22.40 -18.04
N LYS A 133 8.87 -22.57 -16.77
CA LYS A 133 8.30 -21.79 -15.66
C LYS A 133 8.61 -20.31 -15.81
N ASP A 134 9.87 -20.00 -16.11
CA ASP A 134 10.33 -18.64 -16.35
C ASP A 134 9.53 -18.00 -17.49
N TYR A 135 9.21 -18.76 -18.54
CA TYR A 135 8.38 -18.28 -19.63
C TYR A 135 6.94 -18.00 -19.17
N LEU A 136 6.35 -18.84 -18.31
CA LEU A 136 5.04 -18.55 -17.72
C LEU A 136 5.05 -17.30 -16.83
N ILE A 137 6.13 -17.05 -16.08
CA ILE A 137 6.32 -15.83 -15.31
C ILE A 137 6.35 -14.62 -16.23
N TRP A 138 7.15 -14.68 -17.30
CA TRP A 138 7.20 -13.63 -18.31
C TRP A 138 5.84 -13.35 -18.96
N ARG A 139 5.10 -14.41 -19.30
CA ARG A 139 3.75 -14.26 -19.86
C ARG A 139 2.75 -13.70 -18.87
N THR A 140 2.92 -13.98 -17.58
CA THR A 140 2.12 -13.34 -16.52
C THR A 140 2.42 -11.84 -16.46
N ALA A 141 3.70 -11.46 -16.57
CA ALA A 141 4.11 -10.05 -16.59
C ALA A 141 3.55 -9.29 -17.81
N LEU A 142 3.65 -9.87 -19.00
CA LEU A 142 3.08 -9.29 -20.21
C LEU A 142 1.55 -9.18 -20.16
N ALA A 143 0.87 -10.16 -19.57
CA ALA A 143 -0.58 -10.14 -19.43
C ALA A 143 -1.08 -9.07 -18.44
N ALA A 144 -0.25 -8.72 -17.45
CA ALA A 144 -0.54 -7.64 -16.52
C ALA A 144 -0.36 -6.25 -17.17
N GLY A 145 0.53 -6.14 -18.16
CA GLY A 145 0.80 -4.86 -18.82
C GLY A 145 -0.41 -4.27 -19.53
N HIS A 146 -0.67 -2.98 -19.26
CA HIS A 146 -1.70 -2.18 -19.94
C HIS A 146 -1.06 -0.97 -20.64
N ALA A 147 -1.77 -0.41 -21.62
CA ALA A 147 -1.27 0.75 -22.35
C ALA A 147 -1.05 1.94 -21.41
N GLY A 148 0.18 2.44 -21.33
CA GLY A 148 0.57 3.55 -20.45
C GLY A 148 1.14 3.12 -19.10
N GLU A 149 1.16 1.83 -18.78
CA GLU A 149 1.74 1.31 -17.55
C GLU A 149 3.08 0.60 -17.82
N GLU A 150 4.06 0.85 -16.95
CA GLU A 150 5.31 0.10 -16.95
C GLU A 150 5.18 -1.17 -16.11
N VAL A 151 5.59 -2.30 -16.70
CA VAL A 151 5.74 -3.59 -16.03
C VAL A 151 7.20 -3.81 -15.65
N VAL A 152 7.46 -3.99 -14.36
CA VAL A 152 8.78 -4.19 -13.80
C VAL A 152 8.91 -5.62 -13.30
N LEU A 153 9.75 -6.43 -13.94
CA LEU A 153 10.05 -7.79 -13.49
C LEU A 153 11.22 -7.78 -12.49
N VAL A 154 11.03 -8.37 -11.31
CA VAL A 154 12.07 -8.47 -10.29
C VAL A 154 12.55 -9.91 -10.18
N SER A 155 13.79 -10.17 -10.59
CA SER A 155 14.36 -11.51 -10.62
C SER A 155 15.87 -11.49 -10.47
N ARG A 156 16.44 -12.51 -9.79
CA ARG A 156 17.88 -12.77 -9.81
C ARG A 156 18.33 -13.62 -11.00
N ASN A 157 17.40 -14.11 -11.81
CA ASN A 157 17.70 -14.93 -12.97
C ASN A 157 18.21 -14.06 -14.14
N ASN A 158 19.41 -14.37 -14.61
CA ASN A 158 20.02 -13.68 -15.77
C ASN A 158 19.29 -14.00 -17.09
N ASP A 159 18.39 -14.99 -17.10
CA ASP A 159 17.55 -15.26 -18.26
C ASP A 159 16.49 -14.16 -18.47
N PHE A 160 16.20 -13.35 -17.45
CA PHE A 160 15.33 -12.17 -17.53
C PHE A 160 16.11 -10.85 -17.58
N VAL A 161 17.17 -10.74 -16.77
CA VAL A 161 17.84 -9.46 -16.51
C VAL A 161 19.22 -9.42 -17.16
N HIS A 162 19.50 -8.33 -17.87
CA HIS A 162 20.83 -8.01 -18.38
C HIS A 162 21.50 -6.95 -17.49
N GLY A 163 22.66 -7.26 -16.90
CA GLY A 163 23.34 -6.34 -15.99
C GLY A 163 22.69 -6.29 -14.60
N GLY A 164 22.59 -5.11 -13.99
CA GLY A 164 21.91 -4.87 -12.70
C GLY A 164 20.47 -4.35 -12.85
N ALA A 165 20.18 -3.68 -13.98
CA ALA A 165 18.86 -3.23 -14.39
C ALA A 165 18.75 -3.31 -15.91
N GLY A 166 17.58 -3.67 -16.41
CA GLY A 166 17.28 -3.83 -17.83
C GLY A 166 16.88 -5.25 -18.19
N LEU A 167 15.85 -5.37 -19.02
CA LEU A 167 15.42 -6.65 -19.58
C LEU A 167 16.45 -7.19 -20.57
N HIS A 168 16.53 -8.51 -20.68
CA HIS A 168 17.20 -9.15 -21.80
C HIS A 168 16.59 -8.70 -23.12
N ARG A 169 17.41 -8.54 -24.16
CA ARG A 169 17.00 -7.99 -25.46
C ARG A 169 15.79 -8.70 -26.05
N ASP A 170 15.79 -10.04 -26.06
CA ASP A 170 14.66 -10.83 -26.60
C ASP A 170 13.33 -10.51 -25.91
N LEU A 171 13.36 -10.24 -24.59
CA LEU A 171 12.17 -9.91 -23.81
C LEU A 171 11.74 -8.46 -24.03
N ALA A 172 12.70 -7.53 -24.12
CA ALA A 172 12.43 -6.15 -24.45
C ALA A 172 11.82 -5.99 -25.86
N ASP A 173 12.37 -6.70 -26.85
CA ASP A 173 11.89 -6.70 -28.24
C ASP A 173 10.46 -7.29 -28.29
N GLU A 174 10.17 -8.34 -27.53
CA GLU A 174 8.82 -8.91 -27.44
C GLU A 174 7.83 -7.97 -26.76
N ALA A 175 8.17 -7.39 -25.61
CA ALA A 175 7.31 -6.43 -24.91
C ALA A 175 6.97 -5.23 -25.81
N ALA A 176 7.97 -4.68 -26.50
CA ALA A 176 7.77 -3.60 -27.46
C ALA A 176 6.86 -4.01 -28.62
N SER A 177 7.00 -5.24 -29.14
CA SER A 177 6.13 -5.75 -30.21
C SER A 177 4.66 -5.89 -29.79
N LEU A 178 4.41 -6.04 -28.48
CA LEU A 178 3.08 -6.12 -27.88
C LEU A 178 2.57 -4.76 -27.37
N GLY A 179 3.36 -3.69 -27.52
CA GLY A 179 2.99 -2.36 -27.02
C GLY A 179 3.06 -2.24 -25.49
N VAL A 180 3.76 -3.14 -24.81
CA VAL A 180 3.95 -3.12 -23.36
C VAL A 180 5.29 -2.48 -23.03
N THR A 181 5.28 -1.45 -22.18
CA THR A 181 6.51 -0.91 -21.61
C THR A 181 6.95 -1.83 -20.48
N ALA A 182 8.11 -2.47 -20.62
CA ALA A 182 8.61 -3.39 -19.60
C ALA A 182 10.08 -3.13 -19.28
N SER A 183 10.43 -3.32 -18.01
CA SER A 183 11.79 -3.26 -17.49
C SER A 183 12.03 -4.36 -16.46
N ALA A 184 13.26 -4.47 -15.95
CA ALA A 184 13.58 -5.48 -14.96
C ALA A 184 14.70 -5.05 -14.01
N TYR A 185 14.63 -5.54 -12.77
CA TYR A 185 15.65 -5.36 -11.75
C TYR A 185 16.24 -6.69 -11.30
N LYS A 186 17.57 -6.70 -11.08
CA LYS A 186 18.28 -7.88 -10.60
C LYS A 186 18.07 -8.11 -9.12
N GLY A 187 16.92 -8.67 -8.79
CA GLY A 187 16.53 -9.01 -7.42
C GLY A 187 16.03 -7.82 -6.61
N SER A 188 15.43 -8.14 -5.46
CA SER A 188 14.71 -7.18 -4.63
C SER A 188 15.59 -6.12 -4.00
N GLU A 189 16.85 -6.43 -3.66
CA GLU A 189 17.79 -5.45 -3.09
C GLU A 189 18.08 -4.31 -4.07
N PHE A 190 18.36 -4.63 -5.33
CA PHE A 190 18.65 -3.61 -6.34
C PHE A 190 17.41 -2.76 -6.64
N MET A 191 16.23 -3.39 -6.74
CA MET A 191 14.95 -2.67 -6.86
C MET A 191 14.74 -1.74 -5.65
N LEU A 192 14.99 -2.20 -4.43
CA LEU A 192 14.84 -1.34 -3.24
C LEU A 192 15.79 -0.15 -3.29
N GLU A 193 17.06 -0.33 -3.62
CA GLU A 193 18.03 0.77 -3.71
C GLU A 193 17.65 1.80 -4.79
N THR A 194 17.00 1.34 -5.86
CA THR A 194 16.70 2.18 -7.04
C THR A 194 15.33 2.86 -6.95
N LEU A 195 14.31 2.18 -6.42
CA LEU A 195 12.95 2.69 -6.35
C LEU A 195 12.58 3.10 -4.93
N VAL A 196 12.73 2.19 -3.96
CA VAL A 196 12.16 2.36 -2.62
C VAL A 196 13.01 3.26 -1.73
N ARG A 197 14.34 3.20 -1.80
CA ARG A 197 15.21 4.00 -0.93
C ARG A 197 15.24 5.49 -1.28
N PRO A 198 15.27 5.90 -2.56
CA PRO A 198 15.10 7.30 -2.91
C PRO A 198 13.78 7.84 -2.36
N TRP A 199 12.69 7.07 -2.55
CA TRP A 199 11.37 7.35 -1.98
C TRP A 199 11.41 7.53 -0.45
N MET A 200 12.02 6.57 0.28
CA MET A 200 12.16 6.66 1.74
C MET A 200 13.02 7.87 2.19
N LYS A 201 14.02 8.29 1.41
CA LYS A 201 14.92 9.38 1.79
C LYS A 201 14.24 10.75 1.70
N LYS A 202 13.38 10.97 0.71
CA LYS A 202 12.62 12.22 0.57
C LYS A 202 11.58 12.34 1.68
N ALA A 203 10.80 11.28 1.94
CA ALA A 203 9.89 11.21 3.07
C ALA A 203 10.60 11.47 4.43
N ALA A 204 11.74 10.81 4.66
CA ALA A 204 12.54 11.04 5.88
C ALA A 204 13.13 12.46 5.97
N GLY A 205 13.46 13.08 4.83
CA GLY A 205 13.90 14.47 4.77
C GLY A 205 12.81 15.44 5.19
N LEU A 206 11.58 15.22 4.69
CA LEU A 206 10.41 16.00 5.06
C LEU A 206 10.05 15.85 6.53
N LEU A 207 10.04 14.62 7.07
CA LEU A 207 9.80 14.38 8.49
C LEU A 207 10.79 15.15 9.38
N ARG A 208 12.08 15.16 9.02
CA ARG A 208 13.10 15.95 9.74
C ARG A 208 12.86 17.46 9.64
N ARG A 209 12.35 17.96 8.51
CA ARG A 209 11.99 19.38 8.39
C ARG A 209 10.84 19.72 9.32
N LEU A 210 9.83 18.85 9.39
CA LEU A 210 8.66 18.99 10.24
C LEU A 210 8.95 18.79 11.74
N GLU A 211 10.16 18.41 12.15
CA GLU A 211 10.59 18.55 13.55
C GLU A 211 10.77 20.03 13.95
N ARG A 212 10.87 20.95 12.97
CA ARG A 212 11.04 22.39 13.21
C ARG A 212 9.68 23.07 13.33
N HIS A 213 9.50 23.84 14.40
CA HIS A 213 8.26 24.57 14.69
C HIS A 213 7.81 25.48 13.53
N GLU A 214 8.72 26.16 12.85
CA GLU A 214 8.40 27.06 11.73
C GLU A 214 7.73 26.32 10.56
N GLU A 215 8.17 25.10 10.26
CA GLU A 215 7.63 24.30 9.15
C GLU A 215 6.29 23.67 9.54
N GLN A 216 6.12 23.26 10.80
CA GLN A 216 4.82 22.83 11.31
C GLN A 216 3.80 23.97 11.28
N LEU A 217 4.22 25.19 11.63
CA LEU A 217 3.36 26.38 11.59
C LEU A 217 2.91 26.67 10.16
N GLN A 218 3.80 26.58 9.18
CA GLN A 218 3.45 26.77 7.77
C GLN A 218 2.40 25.76 7.27
N VAL A 219 2.50 24.50 7.71
CA VAL A 219 1.51 23.47 7.39
C VAL A 219 0.19 23.75 8.12
N ALA A 220 0.23 24.12 9.39
CA ALA A 220 -0.94 24.44 10.21
C ALA A 220 -1.75 25.64 9.65
N GLU A 221 -1.08 26.69 9.19
CA GLU A 221 -1.74 27.86 8.57
C GLU A 221 -2.52 27.48 7.30
N GLN A 222 -1.95 26.64 6.45
CA GLN A 222 -2.63 26.14 5.23
C GLN A 222 -3.73 25.13 5.56
N LEU A 223 -3.55 24.39 6.66
CA LEU A 223 -4.50 23.40 7.13
C LEU A 223 -5.79 24.03 7.64
N SER A 224 -5.74 25.13 8.38
CA SER A 224 -6.94 25.85 8.84
C SER A 224 -7.90 26.16 7.69
N LYS A 225 -7.34 26.66 6.58
CA LYS A 225 -8.10 26.96 5.37
C LYS A 225 -8.61 25.70 4.65
N SER A 226 -7.74 24.74 4.37
CA SER A 226 -8.13 23.52 3.64
C SER A 226 -9.11 22.65 4.44
N VAL A 227 -8.89 22.57 5.75
CA VAL A 227 -9.83 22.37 6.85
C VAL A 227 -11.29 22.66 6.50
N SER A 228 -11.52 23.96 6.56
CA SER A 228 -12.79 24.64 6.39
C SER A 228 -13.34 24.50 4.97
N ASP A 229 -12.48 24.43 3.95
CA ASP A 229 -12.91 24.21 2.56
C ASP A 229 -13.44 22.78 2.33
N VAL A 230 -12.83 21.77 2.97
CA VAL A 230 -13.24 20.36 2.85
C VAL A 230 -14.50 20.04 3.66
N LEU A 231 -14.59 20.57 4.88
CA LEU A 231 -15.72 20.32 5.77
C LEU A 231 -16.84 21.37 5.62
N GLY A 232 -16.59 22.46 4.89
CA GLY A 232 -17.55 23.52 4.64
C GLY A 232 -18.81 22.99 3.97
N GLY A 233 -19.93 23.07 4.68
CA GLY A 233 -21.23 22.59 4.20
C GLY A 233 -21.49 21.10 4.42
N VAL A 234 -20.60 20.38 5.13
CA VAL A 234 -20.89 19.02 5.60
C VAL A 234 -21.81 19.10 6.82
N GLU A 235 -22.95 18.42 6.75
CA GLU A 235 -23.93 18.32 7.83
C GLU A 235 -23.50 17.27 8.86
N TRP A 236 -23.42 17.67 10.12
CA TRP A 236 -23.03 16.78 11.21
C TRP A 236 -24.18 16.59 12.19
N ASN A 237 -24.36 15.34 12.61
CA ASN A 237 -25.32 14.97 13.64
C ASN A 237 -24.74 15.30 15.03
N PRO A 238 -25.36 16.22 15.80
CA PRO A 238 -24.84 16.65 17.10
C PRO A 238 -24.65 15.50 18.10
N GLY A 239 -25.54 14.49 18.06
CA GLY A 239 -25.43 13.32 18.92
C GLY A 239 -24.23 12.41 18.62
N GLU A 240 -23.68 12.46 17.40
CA GLU A 240 -22.48 11.69 17.02
C GLU A 240 -21.18 12.36 17.47
N ILE A 241 -21.24 13.63 17.84
CA ILE A 241 -20.09 14.47 18.23
C ILE A 241 -20.24 15.07 19.62
N ASN A 242 -20.98 14.38 20.49
CA ASN A 242 -21.12 14.74 21.90
C ASN A 242 -21.67 16.16 22.15
N LEU A 243 -22.49 16.66 21.23
CA LEU A 243 -23.28 17.87 21.39
C LEU A 243 -24.72 17.54 21.77
N ASP A 244 -25.47 18.55 22.23
CA ASP A 244 -26.89 18.39 22.56
C ASP A 244 -27.68 17.89 21.32
N PRO A 245 -28.32 16.70 21.37
CA PRO A 245 -29.08 16.16 20.24
C PRO A 245 -30.30 16.99 19.85
N GLU A 246 -30.72 17.97 20.66
CA GLU A 246 -31.77 18.93 20.28
C GLU A 246 -31.29 19.96 19.24
N LEU A 247 -29.96 20.07 19.05
CA LEU A 247 -29.40 20.75 17.89
C LEU A 247 -29.73 19.91 16.64
N ASP A 248 -30.33 20.53 15.63
CA ASP A 248 -30.79 19.83 14.43
C ASP A 248 -29.61 19.34 13.57
N THR A 249 -28.72 20.27 13.19
CA THR A 249 -27.53 19.99 12.39
C THR A 249 -26.50 21.07 12.64
N VAL A 250 -25.23 20.68 12.65
CA VAL A 250 -24.10 21.61 12.79
C VAL A 250 -23.14 21.50 11.60
N TYR A 251 -22.42 22.59 11.34
CA TYR A 251 -21.49 22.74 10.24
C TYR A 251 -20.14 23.25 10.75
N VAL A 252 -19.03 22.72 10.25
CA VAL A 252 -17.71 23.26 10.57
C VAL A 252 -17.52 24.59 9.83
N SER A 253 -17.36 25.68 10.58
CA SER A 253 -17.13 27.02 10.02
C SER A 253 -15.66 27.43 10.07
N ASN A 254 -14.94 27.00 11.09
CA ASN A 254 -13.50 27.24 11.19
C ASN A 254 -12.79 26.13 11.97
N PHE A 255 -11.51 25.94 11.67
CA PHE A 255 -10.61 25.08 12.44
C PHE A 255 -9.28 25.80 12.68
N ASP A 256 -8.87 25.90 13.94
CA ASP A 256 -7.59 26.47 14.37
C ASP A 256 -6.68 25.36 14.95
N PRO A 257 -5.76 24.80 14.16
CA PRO A 257 -4.90 23.70 14.58
C PRO A 257 -3.89 24.11 15.66
N MET A 258 -3.80 23.31 16.72
CA MET A 258 -2.79 23.45 17.77
C MET A 258 -1.53 22.63 17.43
N LEU A 259 -0.37 23.22 17.72
CA LEU A 259 0.93 22.56 17.58
C LEU A 259 1.39 21.92 18.91
N PRO A 260 2.21 20.85 18.86
CA PRO A 260 2.79 20.23 17.67
C PRO A 260 1.83 19.29 16.92
N LEU A 261 2.11 19.06 15.64
CA LEU A 261 1.47 17.95 14.91
C LEU A 261 1.99 16.62 15.48
N GLU A 262 1.09 15.66 15.68
CA GLU A 262 1.39 14.35 16.27
C GLU A 262 1.34 13.22 15.25
N ASN A 263 2.01 12.10 15.54
CA ASN A 263 2.00 10.90 14.69
C ASN A 263 2.29 11.16 13.20
N ILE A 264 3.21 12.10 12.93
CA ILE A 264 3.53 12.51 11.57
C ILE A 264 4.22 11.36 10.82
N ASP A 265 3.63 10.98 9.70
CA ASP A 265 4.16 10.07 8.70
C ASP A 265 4.20 10.75 7.33
N ALA A 266 5.16 10.36 6.51
CA ALA A 266 5.35 10.92 5.18
C ALA A 266 5.57 9.79 4.16
N SER A 267 4.90 9.87 3.03
CA SER A 267 5.00 8.93 1.92
C SER A 267 5.05 9.72 0.62
N GLU A 268 6.11 9.60 -0.17
CA GLU A 268 6.16 10.27 -1.48
C GLU A 268 5.11 9.67 -2.43
N ILE A 269 4.57 10.51 -3.32
CA ILE A 269 3.64 10.19 -4.41
C ILE A 269 4.32 10.48 -5.77
N SER A 270 5.14 11.53 -5.84
CA SER A 270 5.94 11.86 -7.03
C SER A 270 7.09 12.81 -6.66
N ASP A 271 7.90 13.21 -7.64
CA ASP A 271 8.99 14.17 -7.43
C ASP A 271 8.53 15.50 -6.79
N HIS A 272 7.26 15.90 -6.97
CA HIS A 272 6.68 17.15 -6.49
C HIS A 272 5.51 16.95 -5.53
N GLU A 273 5.25 15.73 -5.08
CA GLU A 273 4.08 15.42 -4.24
C GLU A 273 4.45 14.41 -3.15
N VAL A 274 4.18 14.75 -1.90
CA VAL A 274 4.31 13.87 -0.74
C VAL A 274 3.02 13.86 0.04
N LEU A 275 2.53 12.65 0.33
CA LEU A 275 1.47 12.39 1.27
C LEU A 275 1.99 12.55 2.70
N LEU A 276 1.51 13.54 3.43
CA LEU A 276 1.68 13.68 4.86
C LEU A 276 0.45 13.15 5.58
N SER A 277 0.64 12.28 6.56
CA SER A 277 -0.42 11.81 7.46
C SER A 277 -0.06 12.20 8.89
N PHE A 278 -0.99 12.77 9.65
CA PHE A 278 -0.73 13.16 11.04
C PHE A 278 -2.03 13.32 11.82
N THR A 279 -1.89 13.38 13.13
CA THR A 279 -2.95 13.76 14.07
C THR A 279 -2.73 15.20 14.51
N VAL A 280 -3.80 15.98 14.59
CA VAL A 280 -3.75 17.35 15.10
C VAL A 280 -5.00 17.65 15.92
N SER A 281 -4.81 18.22 17.10
CA SER A 281 -5.90 18.77 17.90
C SER A 281 -6.03 20.25 17.61
N GLY A 282 -7.22 20.81 17.79
CA GLY A 282 -7.42 22.24 17.64
C GLY A 282 -8.83 22.69 17.98
N ASP A 283 -8.99 24.01 18.01
CA ASP A 283 -10.28 24.63 18.27
C ASP A 283 -11.12 24.58 16.98
N VAL A 284 -12.32 24.06 17.09
CA VAL A 284 -13.31 24.04 16.01
C VAL A 284 -14.44 24.98 16.37
N LEU A 285 -14.79 25.84 15.41
CA LEU A 285 -16.03 26.60 15.44
C LEU A 285 -17.06 25.87 14.58
N LEU A 286 -18.22 25.60 15.18
CA LEU A 286 -19.36 25.01 14.50
C LEU A 286 -20.51 26.02 14.44
N ASP A 287 -21.14 26.13 13.28
CA ASP A 287 -22.38 26.89 13.10
C ASP A 287 -23.58 25.94 13.24
N ALA A 288 -24.57 26.36 14.02
CA ALA A 288 -25.80 25.63 14.28
C ALA A 288 -27.01 26.53 14.01
N TYR A 289 -28.11 25.92 13.55
CA TYR A 289 -29.35 26.66 13.25
C TYR A 289 -30.58 26.08 13.97
N PRO A 290 -30.58 26.00 15.32
CA PRO A 290 -31.67 25.38 16.04
C PRO A 290 -32.97 26.19 15.91
N PRO A 291 -34.14 25.51 15.97
CA PRO A 291 -35.43 26.19 16.03
C PRO A 291 -35.50 27.16 17.23
N LYS A 292 -36.21 28.28 17.08
CA LYS A 292 -36.30 29.31 18.14
C LYS A 292 -36.79 28.74 19.48
N GLU A 293 -37.71 27.78 19.44
CA GLU A 293 -38.23 27.11 20.64
C GLU A 293 -37.18 26.29 21.39
N VAL A 294 -36.27 25.63 20.68
CA VAL A 294 -35.14 24.87 21.25
C VAL A 294 -34.13 25.83 21.87
N ALA A 295 -33.78 26.90 21.15
CA ALA A 295 -32.80 27.89 21.61
C ALA A 295 -33.14 28.53 22.97
N TYR A 296 -34.43 28.62 23.34
CA TYR A 296 -34.85 29.16 24.64
C TYR A 296 -34.52 28.25 25.83
N TYR A 297 -34.39 26.94 25.62
CA TYR A 297 -34.17 25.96 26.68
C TYR A 297 -32.83 25.24 26.57
N LEU A 298 -32.09 25.50 25.48
CA LEU A 298 -30.76 24.96 25.27
C LEU A 298 -29.84 25.35 26.44
N ASN A 299 -29.31 24.35 27.13
CA ASN A 299 -28.48 24.52 28.32
C ASN A 299 -27.11 23.86 28.13
N ASP A 300 -26.53 24.03 26.93
CA ASP A 300 -25.15 23.66 26.65
C ASP A 300 -24.26 24.91 26.75
N PRO A 301 -23.29 24.95 27.68
CA PRO A 301 -22.42 26.11 27.87
C PRO A 301 -21.49 26.39 26.69
N ARG A 302 -21.34 25.44 25.75
CA ARG A 302 -20.52 25.61 24.54
C ARG A 302 -21.25 26.40 23.45
N VAL A 303 -22.56 26.57 23.56
CA VAL A 303 -23.40 27.16 22.50
C VAL A 303 -23.69 28.62 22.80
N TYR A 304 -23.38 29.48 21.83
CA TYR A 304 -23.62 30.91 21.87
C TYR A 304 -24.57 31.31 20.73
N VAL A 305 -25.75 31.85 21.06
CA VAL A 305 -26.69 32.35 20.04
C VAL A 305 -26.18 33.69 19.51
N SER A 306 -25.69 33.69 18.27
CA SER A 306 -25.13 34.87 17.61
C SER A 306 -26.20 35.76 16.96
N ASP A 307 -27.30 35.18 16.46
CA ASP A 307 -28.43 35.92 15.88
C ASP A 307 -29.79 35.26 16.17
N TRP A 308 -30.58 35.89 17.05
CA TRP A 308 -31.94 35.44 17.41
C TRP A 308 -32.98 35.61 16.29
N ASP A 309 -32.69 36.43 15.28
CA ASP A 309 -33.60 36.76 14.18
C ASP A 309 -33.07 36.30 12.81
N TRP A 310 -32.20 35.28 12.79
CA TRP A 310 -31.63 34.72 11.56
C TRP A 310 -32.69 34.41 10.48
N ASN A 311 -33.79 33.75 10.86
CA ASN A 311 -35.00 33.70 10.03
C ASN A 311 -36.28 33.54 10.88
N ASN A 312 -37.41 33.23 10.22
CA ASN A 312 -38.72 33.07 10.88
C ASN A 312 -38.83 31.83 11.80
N HIS A 313 -37.91 30.87 11.68
CA HIS A 313 -38.02 29.52 12.28
C HIS A 313 -36.84 29.19 13.20
N CYS A 314 -35.63 29.60 12.85
CA CYS A 314 -34.39 29.27 13.53
C CYS A 314 -33.64 30.51 14.02
N VAL A 315 -32.73 30.29 14.96
CA VAL A 315 -31.66 31.24 15.34
C VAL A 315 -30.34 30.79 14.72
N ALA A 316 -29.36 31.68 14.58
CA ALA A 316 -27.99 31.29 14.34
C ALA A 316 -27.26 31.16 15.68
N ALA A 317 -26.54 30.06 15.87
CA ALA A 317 -25.72 29.81 17.03
C ALA A 317 -24.34 29.31 16.61
N GLU A 318 -23.34 29.66 17.41
CA GLU A 318 -21.94 29.27 17.26
C GLU A 318 -21.57 28.35 18.43
N ILE A 319 -20.81 27.31 18.15
CA ILE A 319 -20.37 26.32 19.14
C ILE A 319 -18.86 26.24 19.07
N SER A 320 -18.20 26.49 20.19
CA SER A 320 -16.75 26.32 20.30
C SER A 320 -16.46 24.98 20.98
N ALA A 321 -15.71 24.12 20.32
CA ALA A 321 -15.30 22.83 20.85
C ALA A 321 -13.84 22.52 20.49
N GLU A 322 -13.19 21.69 21.28
CA GLU A 322 -11.90 21.11 20.92
C GLU A 322 -12.16 19.83 20.11
N ALA A 323 -11.37 19.61 19.06
CA ALA A 323 -11.45 18.38 18.28
C ALA A 323 -10.08 17.88 17.84
N THR A 324 -9.97 16.57 17.75
CA THR A 324 -8.80 15.88 17.22
C THR A 324 -9.12 15.31 15.85
N PHE A 325 -8.25 15.60 14.89
CA PHE A 325 -8.38 15.19 13.49
C PHE A 325 -7.24 14.25 13.11
N GLU A 326 -7.58 13.18 12.38
CA GLU A 326 -6.63 12.43 11.57
C GLU A 326 -6.69 12.96 10.13
N ILE A 327 -5.59 13.50 9.64
CA ILE A 327 -5.55 14.25 8.38
C ILE A 327 -4.51 13.65 7.45
N ARG A 328 -4.85 13.65 6.16
CA ARG A 328 -3.92 13.39 5.07
C ARG A 328 -3.82 14.59 4.15
N LEU A 329 -2.60 15.04 3.89
CA LEU A 329 -2.30 16.12 2.97
C LEU A 329 -1.43 15.62 1.83
N ILE A 330 -1.70 16.07 0.62
CA ILE A 330 -0.70 16.03 -0.46
C ILE A 330 -0.03 17.38 -0.48
N VAL A 331 1.29 17.40 -0.29
CA VAL A 331 2.09 18.63 -0.28
C VAL A 331 3.24 18.56 -1.26
N ASP A 332 3.67 19.71 -1.78
CA ASP A 332 4.97 19.79 -2.45
C ASP A 332 6.09 19.74 -1.40
N PRO A 333 7.06 18.80 -1.50
CA PRO A 333 8.04 18.56 -0.45
C PRO A 333 9.07 19.67 -0.28
N ASP A 334 9.24 20.54 -1.28
CA ASP A 334 10.21 21.64 -1.23
C ASP A 334 9.57 22.88 -0.60
N SER A 335 8.39 23.25 -1.09
CA SER A 335 7.64 24.46 -0.69
C SER A 335 6.69 24.28 0.49
N LEU A 336 6.30 23.04 0.81
CA LEU A 336 5.21 22.69 1.73
C LEU A 336 3.84 23.24 1.33
N GLU A 337 3.63 23.54 0.04
CA GLU A 337 2.33 23.97 -0.45
C GLU A 337 1.34 22.79 -0.41
N VAL A 338 0.20 22.99 0.25
CA VAL A 338 -0.88 21.99 0.34
C VAL A 338 -1.66 21.99 -0.97
N GLN A 339 -1.62 20.86 -1.67
CA GLN A 339 -2.32 20.66 -2.94
C GLN A 339 -3.67 19.99 -2.76
N LYS A 340 -3.78 19.08 -1.77
CA LYS A 340 -5.00 18.36 -1.46
C LYS A 340 -5.08 18.01 0.02
N THR A 341 -6.30 18.03 0.55
CA THR A 341 -6.60 17.65 1.94
C THR A 341 -7.68 16.58 1.97
N GLU A 342 -7.49 15.59 2.82
CA GLU A 342 -8.47 14.58 3.18
C GLU A 342 -8.53 14.50 4.70
N VAL A 343 -9.74 14.58 5.26
CA VAL A 343 -10.00 14.37 6.68
C VAL A 343 -10.47 12.94 6.86
N VAL A 344 -9.68 12.13 7.57
CA VAL A 344 -9.90 10.68 7.70
C VAL A 344 -10.87 10.39 8.83
N SER A 345 -10.65 11.03 9.99
CA SER A 345 -11.51 10.88 11.17
C SER A 345 -11.44 12.13 12.03
N ILE A 346 -12.49 12.33 12.82
CA ILE A 346 -12.64 13.51 13.68
C ILE A 346 -13.29 13.07 14.98
N GLN A 347 -12.77 13.58 16.09
CA GLN A 347 -13.30 13.35 17.44
C GLN A 347 -13.45 14.71 18.13
N VAL A 348 -14.67 15.07 18.48
CA VAL A 348 -14.99 16.33 19.19
C VAL A 348 -15.13 16.02 20.68
N GLU A 349 -14.52 16.83 21.55
CA GLU A 349 -14.52 16.63 23.01
C GLU A 349 -15.61 17.44 23.73
#